data_AF-A0A949HP34-F1
#
_entry.id   AF-A0A949HP34-F1
#
_cell.length_a   1.000
_cell.length_b   1.000
_cell.length_c   1.000
_cell.angle_alpha   90.00
_cell.angle_beta   90.00
_cell.angle_gamma   90.00
#
_symmetry.space_group_name_H-M   'P 1'
#
loop_
_entity.id
_entity.type
_entity.pdbx_description
1 polymer ?
#
loop_
_entity_poly.entity_id
_entity_poly.type
_entity_poly.pdbx_seq_one_letter_code
_entity_poly.pdbx_strand_id
1 'polypeptide(L)'
;MAVIVVMAARMTGAAGTLSDALFTSWLTNYSGRYARVYTNDSMKLAGSALTTWSNGGELQTNPAYCGIQEIYSSSNWVYVRASGLACYTMGPWYLDTNHTRMFPNLPDNQRYFYRIPRTNGVPTAKTATGGGMIGMAVDGVAIFNSWDAYSWDTASNADEQNGNGYWNRDAYVNESVSFDPANAHQQQSGTYHYHADPIGLRYLLGDNVDFNPSTKAYTESTNAPTQHSPIIGWMADGFPLYGPYGYSNPTNPASGIRRMVSGYVPRNGEDGSQNLAAVGRGDLPQWAVRLFNVSSNQTGPNVSPQYPLGRYMEDNDYLGDLINSKTGTNYQQGVDFDLDEYNGRWCVTPEFPDGTYAYFVAIDSNGTPAFPYDIGRGFHGDPAGGSVSAISETVATNFLGNTNLVSTLNAPAISNGAVALAWSAIEGASYEVEQSSNLLSWNVIGAGLLPNEMTGSYTDGVDSGFNPNFYRVAWTSVAPFDSPGTTLFAVEADAPGGSANRGQSVLLTITLPSSPPNPPAGAPISSVTVGSISCSDISYTTQGTVQALCAIPASYTPTGAQNVVVTFQSPGPAYTLTGGFTIN
;
A
#
# COMPACT_ATOMS: atom_id res chain seq x y z
N MET A 1 -14.98 -9.82 -26.16
CA MET A 1 -15.61 -8.48 -26.22
C MET A 1 -16.53 -8.41 -25.02
N ALA A 2 -16.12 -7.76 -23.93
CA ALA A 2 -17.04 -7.44 -22.84
C ALA A 2 -17.90 -6.27 -23.31
N VAL A 3 -19.16 -6.55 -23.69
CA VAL A 3 -20.12 -5.55 -24.15
C VAL A 3 -20.95 -5.13 -22.94
N ILE A 4 -20.84 -3.86 -22.54
CA ILE A 4 -21.61 -3.30 -21.43
C ILE A 4 -22.97 -2.84 -21.96
N VAL A 5 -24.05 -3.40 -21.42
CA VAL A 5 -25.43 -2.97 -21.63
C VAL A 5 -25.97 -2.47 -20.29
N VAL A 6 -26.53 -1.26 -20.25
CA VAL A 6 -27.08 -0.67 -19.02
C VAL A 6 -28.48 -1.22 -18.76
N MET A 7 -28.66 -1.91 -17.62
CA MET A 7 -29.92 -1.93 -16.89
C MET A 7 -29.70 -1.25 -15.54
N ALA A 8 -30.44 -0.17 -15.29
CA ALA A 8 -30.40 0.55 -14.03
C ALA A 8 -31.26 -0.18 -12.98
N ALA A 9 -30.63 -0.74 -11.96
CA ALA A 9 -31.30 -1.14 -10.72
C ALA A 9 -30.92 -0.18 -9.60
N ARG A 10 -31.90 0.52 -9.04
CA ARG A 10 -31.75 1.28 -7.79
C ARG A 10 -31.62 0.29 -6.64
N MET A 11 -30.44 0.16 -6.03
CA MET A 11 -30.31 -0.48 -4.73
C MET A 11 -30.67 0.52 -3.64
N THR A 12 -31.81 0.31 -2.99
CA THR A 12 -32.16 0.95 -1.73
C THR A 12 -31.34 0.32 -0.61
N GLY A 13 -30.71 1.15 0.22
CA GLY A 13 -29.78 0.75 1.27
C GLY A 13 -30.34 -0.31 2.22
N ALA A 14 -29.57 -1.37 2.42
CA ALA A 14 -29.70 -2.26 3.56
C ALA A 14 -28.82 -1.74 4.69
N ALA A 15 -29.35 -1.71 5.91
CA ALA A 15 -28.64 -1.33 7.13
C ALA A 15 -27.36 -2.17 7.29
N GLY A 16 -26.23 -1.48 7.42
CA GLY A 16 -24.89 -2.06 7.35
C GLY A 16 -24.56 -2.97 8.53
N THR A 17 -24.11 -4.18 8.23
CA THR A 17 -23.05 -4.81 9.01
C THR A 17 -21.87 -3.84 9.02
N LEU A 18 -21.29 -3.51 10.18
CA LEU A 18 -20.05 -2.73 10.26
C LEU A 18 -19.05 -3.35 9.27
N SER A 19 -18.64 -2.59 8.25
CA SER A 19 -17.63 -3.06 7.32
C SER A 19 -16.34 -3.25 8.11
N ASP A 20 -15.71 -4.41 7.98
CA ASP A 20 -14.42 -4.62 8.61
C ASP A 20 -13.41 -3.62 7.98
N ALA A 21 -12.98 -2.68 8.83
CA ALA A 21 -12.15 -1.54 8.49
C ALA A 21 -10.85 -1.95 7.81
N LEU A 22 -10.32 -3.11 8.21
CA LEU A 22 -9.09 -3.69 7.66
C LEU A 22 -9.25 -4.11 6.20
N PHE A 23 -10.48 -4.20 5.66
CA PHE A 23 -10.71 -4.38 4.22
C PHE A 23 -11.02 -3.08 3.49
N THR A 24 -11.73 -2.15 4.15
CA THR A 24 -12.25 -0.97 3.48
C THR A 24 -11.31 0.22 3.50
N SER A 25 -10.23 0.16 4.28
CA SER A 25 -9.26 1.27 4.40
C SER A 25 -8.25 1.35 3.24
N TRP A 26 -8.09 0.31 2.45
CA TRP A 26 -7.08 0.24 1.38
C TRP A 26 -7.39 1.22 0.24
N LEU A 27 -6.37 1.95 -0.21
CA LEU A 27 -6.50 2.95 -1.28
C LEU A 27 -6.47 2.26 -2.66
N THR A 28 -7.63 1.82 -3.13
CA THR A 28 -7.78 1.09 -4.41
C THR A 28 -8.19 1.97 -5.59
N ASN A 29 -8.54 3.23 -5.35
CA ASN A 29 -9.06 4.12 -6.40
C ASN A 29 -8.03 4.42 -7.49
N TYR A 30 -6.74 4.24 -7.21
CA TYR A 30 -5.63 4.53 -8.11
C TYR A 30 -4.99 3.27 -8.73
N SER A 31 -5.53 2.09 -8.50
CA SER A 31 -4.91 0.81 -8.89
C SER A 31 -4.77 0.60 -10.41
N GLY A 32 -5.37 1.46 -11.23
CA GLY A 32 -5.23 1.50 -12.70
C GLY A 32 -4.28 2.59 -13.21
N ARG A 33 -3.60 3.32 -12.31
CA ARG A 33 -2.68 4.42 -12.62
C ARG A 33 -1.23 3.95 -12.49
N TYR A 34 -0.35 4.40 -13.39
CA TYR A 34 1.07 4.12 -13.26
C TYR A 34 1.72 4.93 -12.13
N ALA A 35 2.69 4.33 -11.45
CA ALA A 35 3.59 5.02 -10.55
C ALA A 35 4.41 6.08 -11.29
N ARG A 36 4.76 7.15 -10.61
CA ARG A 36 5.40 8.33 -11.19
C ARG A 36 6.54 8.85 -10.32
N VAL A 37 7.61 9.33 -10.96
CA VAL A 37 8.75 9.96 -10.28
C VAL A 37 9.14 11.31 -10.88
N TYR A 38 9.58 12.23 -10.02
CA TYR A 38 10.46 13.33 -10.39
C TYR A 38 11.90 12.95 -10.05
N THR A 39 12.82 13.04 -11.02
CA THR A 39 14.24 12.75 -10.76
C THR A 39 15.04 14.00 -10.40
N ASN A 40 14.44 15.19 -10.49
CA ASN A 40 15.06 16.46 -10.11
C ASN A 40 14.01 17.57 -9.94
N ASP A 41 14.41 18.68 -9.31
CA ASP A 41 13.56 19.84 -9.06
C ASP A 41 12.97 20.49 -10.33
N SER A 42 13.70 20.49 -11.45
CA SER A 42 13.20 21.06 -12.70
C SER A 42 11.95 20.31 -13.18
N MET A 43 12.01 18.98 -13.14
CA MET A 43 10.86 18.12 -13.47
C MET A 43 9.71 18.29 -12.48
N LYS A 44 10.01 18.37 -11.19
CA LYS A 44 9.03 18.62 -10.13
C LYS A 44 8.27 19.94 -10.35
N LEU A 45 8.99 21.05 -10.52
CA LEU A 45 8.38 22.36 -10.73
C LEU A 45 7.58 22.40 -12.05
N ALA A 46 8.06 21.76 -13.11
CA ALA A 46 7.35 21.64 -14.37
C ALA A 46 6.12 20.69 -14.32
N GLY A 47 6.06 19.79 -13.34
CA GLY A 47 5.06 18.72 -13.29
C GLY A 47 5.30 17.60 -14.31
N SER A 48 6.52 17.48 -14.85
CA SER A 48 6.89 16.52 -15.87
C SER A 48 7.41 15.23 -15.24
N ALA A 49 6.51 14.36 -14.79
CA ALA A 49 6.88 13.08 -14.17
C ALA A 49 7.19 11.99 -15.19
N LEU A 50 8.00 11.00 -14.79
CA LEU A 50 8.26 9.79 -15.58
C LEU A 50 7.46 8.60 -15.04
N THR A 51 7.06 7.69 -15.92
CA THR A 51 6.49 6.38 -15.58
C THR A 51 7.48 5.23 -15.76
N THR A 52 8.66 5.51 -16.30
CA THR A 52 9.81 4.59 -16.39
C THR A 52 11.09 5.34 -16.03
N TRP A 53 12.04 4.66 -15.40
CA TRP A 53 13.27 5.30 -14.92
C TRP A 53 14.39 4.27 -14.72
N SER A 54 15.63 4.75 -14.73
CA SER A 54 16.81 3.95 -14.43
C SER A 54 18.00 4.83 -14.06
N ASN A 55 18.87 4.31 -13.20
CA ASN A 55 20.20 4.84 -12.89
C ASN A 55 21.33 3.83 -13.26
N GLY A 56 21.00 2.74 -13.94
CA GLY A 56 21.90 1.63 -14.28
C GLY A 56 21.96 0.49 -13.25
N GLY A 57 21.57 0.71 -11.99
CA GLY A 57 21.45 -0.31 -10.94
C GLY A 57 20.00 -0.73 -10.73
N GLU A 58 19.14 0.22 -10.40
CA GLU A 58 17.69 0.07 -10.33
C GLU A 58 17.06 0.39 -11.70
N LEU A 59 16.14 -0.47 -12.15
CA LEU A 59 15.52 -0.41 -13.47
C LEU A 59 14.00 -0.62 -13.40
N GLN A 60 13.25 0.46 -13.61
CA GLN A 60 11.82 0.40 -13.92
C GLN A 60 11.63 0.64 -15.42
N THR A 61 11.94 -0.38 -16.23
CA THR A 61 11.95 -0.29 -17.71
C THR A 61 10.55 -0.29 -18.32
N ASN A 62 9.61 -0.98 -17.68
CA ASN A 62 8.19 -0.92 -17.98
C ASN A 62 7.46 -0.16 -16.85
N PRO A 63 6.40 0.60 -17.15
CA PRO A 63 5.58 1.21 -16.10
C PRO A 63 5.01 0.18 -15.15
N ALA A 64 4.93 0.48 -13.86
CA ALA A 64 4.23 -0.33 -12.87
C ALA A 64 2.97 0.42 -12.40
N TYR A 65 1.87 -0.30 -12.15
CA TYR A 65 0.71 0.31 -11.49
C TYR A 65 1.04 0.64 -10.03
N CYS A 66 0.59 1.80 -9.56
CA CYS A 66 0.85 2.24 -8.19
C CYS A 66 -0.03 1.52 -7.17
N GLY A 67 0.47 1.46 -5.94
CA GLY A 67 -0.23 1.04 -4.75
C GLY A 67 -0.86 -0.34 -4.75
N ILE A 68 -2.05 -0.46 -4.16
CA ILE A 68 -2.73 -1.73 -3.90
C ILE A 68 -3.27 -2.33 -5.19
N GLN A 69 -3.02 -3.63 -5.40
CA GLN A 69 -3.36 -4.33 -6.62
C GLN A 69 -4.25 -5.54 -6.36
N GLU A 70 -4.16 -6.17 -5.18
CA GLU A 70 -5.05 -7.26 -4.80
C GLU A 70 -5.29 -7.26 -3.30
N ILE A 71 -6.51 -7.64 -2.87
CA ILE A 71 -6.87 -7.80 -1.46
C ILE A 71 -7.63 -9.10 -1.27
N TYR A 72 -7.17 -9.95 -0.35
CA TYR A 72 -7.81 -11.20 0.04
C TYR A 72 -8.03 -11.28 1.54
N SER A 73 -8.97 -12.10 1.97
CA SER A 73 -9.30 -12.23 3.37
C SER A 73 -9.68 -13.64 3.78
N SER A 74 -9.25 -14.04 4.96
CA SER A 74 -9.74 -15.22 5.67
C SER A 74 -10.32 -14.80 7.02
N SER A 75 -10.74 -15.75 7.86
CA SER A 75 -11.10 -15.44 9.24
C SER A 75 -9.95 -14.89 10.08
N ASN A 76 -8.69 -15.15 9.68
CA ASN A 76 -7.51 -14.87 10.49
C ASN A 76 -6.64 -13.75 9.90
N TRP A 77 -6.66 -13.58 8.58
CA TRP A 77 -5.71 -12.75 7.86
C TRP A 77 -6.37 -11.88 6.81
N VAL A 78 -5.73 -10.74 6.55
CA VAL A 78 -5.94 -9.94 5.34
C VAL A 78 -4.65 -9.98 4.57
N TYR A 79 -4.73 -10.34 3.30
CA TYR A 79 -3.59 -10.41 2.39
C TYR A 79 -3.67 -9.29 1.38
N VAL A 80 -2.55 -8.66 1.11
CA VAL A 80 -2.46 -7.51 0.22
C VAL A 80 -1.30 -7.69 -0.74
N ARG A 81 -1.56 -7.45 -2.03
CA ARG A 81 -0.51 -7.22 -3.01
C ARG A 81 -0.41 -5.76 -3.37
N ALA A 82 0.82 -5.28 -3.46
CA ALA A 82 1.11 -3.93 -3.86
C ALA A 82 2.43 -3.87 -4.63
N SER A 83 2.60 -2.84 -5.44
CA SER A 83 3.90 -2.59 -6.09
C SER A 83 4.95 -2.04 -5.12
N GLY A 84 4.56 -1.53 -3.95
CA GLY A 84 5.46 -0.76 -3.07
C GLY A 84 5.70 0.67 -3.54
N LEU A 85 5.04 1.10 -4.62
CA LEU A 85 5.19 2.44 -5.21
C LEU A 85 3.94 3.28 -4.92
N ALA A 86 4.14 4.52 -4.47
CA ALA A 86 3.04 5.41 -4.11
C ALA A 86 2.23 5.88 -5.34
N CYS A 87 0.97 6.26 -5.09
CA CYS A 87 0.06 6.78 -6.11
C CYS A 87 0.12 8.32 -6.28
N TYR A 88 0.85 9.02 -5.42
CA TYR A 88 1.33 10.36 -5.69
C TYR A 88 2.67 10.31 -6.46
N THR A 89 3.11 11.44 -7.03
CA THR A 89 4.41 11.49 -7.70
C THR A 89 5.53 11.50 -6.65
N MET A 90 6.36 10.46 -6.65
CA MET A 90 7.49 10.30 -5.73
C MET A 90 8.69 11.17 -6.16
N GLY A 91 9.59 11.44 -5.22
CA GLY A 91 10.81 12.19 -5.48
C GLY A 91 10.59 13.70 -5.72
N PRO A 92 11.65 14.45 -6.02
CA PRO A 92 13.04 13.99 -6.11
C PRO A 92 13.70 13.78 -4.74
N TRP A 93 14.88 13.17 -4.74
CA TRP A 93 15.68 12.88 -3.53
C TRP A 93 17.12 13.40 -3.68
N TYR A 94 17.69 13.92 -2.59
CA TYR A 94 19.01 14.55 -2.58
C TYR A 94 19.86 14.10 -1.39
N LEU A 95 21.17 14.38 -1.43
CA LEU A 95 22.09 14.11 -0.32
C LEU A 95 22.48 15.39 0.45
N ASP A 96 21.95 16.55 0.03
CA ASP A 96 22.22 17.85 0.62
C ASP A 96 21.05 18.82 0.44
N THR A 97 20.85 19.70 1.41
CA THR A 97 19.74 20.69 1.44
C THR A 97 19.77 21.68 0.28
N ASN A 98 20.93 21.89 -0.36
CA ASN A 98 21.03 22.78 -1.53
C ASN A 98 20.66 22.07 -2.84
N HIS A 99 20.30 20.78 -2.77
CA HIS A 99 19.88 19.97 -3.91
C HIS A 99 20.94 19.91 -5.02
N THR A 100 22.23 19.84 -4.64
CA THR A 100 23.36 19.80 -5.57
C THR A 100 23.84 18.38 -5.87
N ARG A 101 23.52 17.41 -5.01
CA ARG A 101 23.91 16.01 -5.10
C ARG A 101 22.67 15.13 -5.07
N MET A 102 22.40 14.46 -6.18
CA MET A 102 21.30 13.50 -6.28
C MET A 102 21.51 12.33 -5.33
N PHE A 103 20.41 11.88 -4.72
CA PHE A 103 20.41 10.59 -4.06
C PHE A 103 20.57 9.48 -5.12
N PRO A 104 21.45 8.48 -4.90
CA PRO A 104 21.86 7.58 -5.97
C PRO A 104 20.78 6.54 -6.32
N ASN A 105 20.01 6.07 -5.35
CA ASN A 105 19.05 4.97 -5.55
C ASN A 105 17.74 5.50 -6.14
N LEU A 106 16.98 4.64 -6.81
CA LEU A 106 15.63 4.93 -7.30
C LEU A 106 14.65 3.85 -6.83
N PRO A 107 13.37 4.18 -6.59
CA PRO A 107 12.41 3.18 -6.14
C PRO A 107 12.08 2.21 -7.28
N ASP A 108 11.69 0.98 -6.98
CA ASP A 108 11.25 0.01 -7.98
C ASP A 108 10.06 -0.81 -7.47
N ASN A 109 9.41 -1.54 -8.38
CA ASN A 109 8.30 -2.41 -8.04
C ASN A 109 8.78 -3.61 -7.21
N GLN A 110 8.47 -3.57 -5.92
CA GLN A 110 8.84 -4.55 -4.91
C GLN A 110 8.00 -5.83 -4.95
N ARG A 111 6.88 -5.83 -5.70
CA ARG A 111 5.98 -6.98 -5.82
C ARG A 111 5.54 -7.53 -4.46
N TYR A 112 5.19 -6.64 -3.55
CA TYR A 112 4.88 -7.02 -2.18
C TYR A 112 3.70 -8.00 -2.14
N PHE A 113 3.87 -9.00 -1.30
CA PHE A 113 2.78 -9.83 -0.84
C PHE A 113 2.86 -9.97 0.68
N TYR A 114 1.91 -9.37 1.37
CA TYR A 114 1.95 -9.20 2.81
C TYR A 114 0.64 -9.64 3.43
N ARG A 115 0.68 -10.06 4.69
CA ARG A 115 -0.51 -10.37 5.48
C ARG A 115 -0.55 -9.58 6.79
N ILE A 116 -1.75 -9.23 7.22
CA ILE A 116 -2.04 -8.54 8.47
C ILE A 116 -3.00 -9.41 9.29
N PRO A 117 -2.72 -9.64 10.59
CA PRO A 117 -3.61 -10.43 11.43
C PRO A 117 -4.91 -9.66 11.69
N ARG A 118 -6.04 -10.38 11.71
CA ARG A 118 -7.36 -9.82 12.08
C ARG A 118 -7.62 -9.86 13.59
N THR A 119 -6.83 -10.64 14.31
CA THR A 119 -6.93 -10.80 15.75
C THR A 119 -5.63 -10.42 16.41
N ASN A 120 -5.70 -9.51 17.38
CA ASN A 120 -4.52 -8.89 17.95
C ASN A 120 -4.34 -9.43 19.37
N GLY A 121 -3.31 -10.25 19.57
CA GLY A 121 -2.87 -10.63 20.92
C GLY A 121 -2.08 -9.48 21.53
N VAL A 122 -2.28 -9.18 22.82
CA VAL A 122 -1.48 -8.18 23.54
C VAL A 122 -0.57 -8.92 24.53
N PRO A 123 0.69 -9.22 24.16
CA PRO A 123 1.59 -9.94 25.04
C PRO A 123 2.07 -9.06 26.20
N THR A 124 2.44 -9.68 27.32
CA THR A 124 3.07 -8.97 28.46
C THR A 124 4.47 -8.48 28.10
N ALA A 125 5.28 -9.34 27.47
CA ALA A 125 6.57 -8.96 26.91
C ALA A 125 6.35 -8.45 25.48
N LYS A 126 6.79 -7.22 25.21
CA LYS A 126 6.64 -6.61 23.88
C LYS A 126 7.79 -6.99 22.97
N THR A 127 7.49 -6.99 21.67
CA THR A 127 8.47 -7.25 20.62
C THR A 127 8.99 -5.93 20.09
N ALA A 128 10.31 -5.73 20.08
CA ALA A 128 10.93 -4.57 19.46
C ALA A 128 10.67 -4.57 17.94
N THR A 129 10.47 -3.40 17.36
CA THR A 129 10.37 -3.23 15.91
C THR A 129 11.70 -3.60 15.25
N GLY A 130 11.67 -4.51 14.27
CA GLY A 130 12.86 -4.89 13.49
C GLY A 130 13.23 -3.84 12.45
N GLY A 131 14.40 -3.99 11.82
CA GLY A 131 14.71 -3.28 10.57
C GLY A 131 13.85 -3.77 9.41
N GLY A 132 13.62 -2.91 8.42
CA GLY A 132 12.73 -3.21 7.30
C GLY A 132 11.25 -2.93 7.60
N MET A 133 10.37 -3.61 6.87
CA MET A 133 8.93 -3.37 6.91
C MET A 133 8.29 -3.88 8.20
N ILE A 134 7.73 -2.96 8.97
CA ILE A 134 7.02 -3.22 10.24
C ILE A 134 5.51 -3.05 10.13
N GLY A 135 5.04 -2.60 8.97
CA GLY A 135 3.64 -2.41 8.63
C GLY A 135 3.51 -2.01 7.16
N MET A 136 2.28 -1.91 6.68
CA MET A 136 1.98 -1.41 5.34
C MET A 136 1.06 -0.21 5.41
N ALA A 137 1.42 0.84 4.68
CA ALA A 137 0.53 1.96 4.44
C ALA A 137 -0.63 1.53 3.52
N VAL A 138 -1.78 2.18 3.63
CA VAL A 138 -2.98 1.80 2.86
C VAL A 138 -2.85 2.03 1.35
N ASP A 139 -1.84 2.78 0.93
CA ASP A 139 -1.43 2.91 -0.48
C ASP A 139 -0.42 1.85 -0.92
N GLY A 140 -0.06 0.89 -0.09
CA GLY A 140 0.84 -0.21 -0.45
C GLY A 140 2.33 0.07 -0.28
N VAL A 141 2.71 1.24 0.22
CA VAL A 141 4.10 1.58 0.55
C VAL A 141 4.48 0.98 1.91
N ALA A 142 5.75 0.60 2.07
CA ALA A 142 6.22 0.02 3.32
C ALA A 142 6.34 1.06 4.43
N ILE A 143 5.94 0.69 5.65
CA ILE A 143 6.23 1.47 6.87
C ILE A 143 7.43 0.82 7.53
N PHE A 144 8.51 1.59 7.71
CA PHE A 144 9.72 1.18 8.43
C PHE A 144 9.69 1.77 9.84
N ASN A 145 10.54 1.25 10.72
CA ASN A 145 10.70 1.83 12.05
C ASN A 145 11.48 3.16 11.98
N SER A 146 11.54 3.89 13.08
CA SER A 146 12.19 5.21 13.15
C SER A 146 13.74 5.17 13.18
N TRP A 147 14.36 4.02 12.86
CA TRP A 147 15.79 3.75 12.94
C TRP A 147 16.42 3.55 11.57
N ASP A 148 17.61 4.12 11.34
CA ASP A 148 18.35 4.06 10.07
C ASP A 148 19.31 2.85 9.92
N ALA A 149 19.18 1.83 10.78
CA ALA A 149 20.10 0.69 10.89
C ALA A 149 21.52 0.99 11.46
N TYR A 150 21.83 2.23 11.86
CA TYR A 150 23.09 2.60 12.52
C TYR A 150 22.91 2.77 14.03
N SER A 151 23.91 2.37 14.79
CA SER A 151 23.97 2.64 16.23
C SER A 151 25.39 2.93 16.66
N TRP A 152 25.54 3.60 17.80
CA TRP A 152 26.85 3.81 18.39
C TRP A 152 27.52 2.47 18.71
N ASP A 153 28.75 2.31 18.27
CA ASP A 153 29.63 1.21 18.67
C ASP A 153 30.75 1.74 19.57
N THR A 154 30.78 1.23 20.80
CA THR A 154 31.76 1.61 21.82
C THR A 154 33.16 1.08 21.52
N ALA A 155 33.30 0.04 20.71
CA ALA A 155 34.61 -0.52 20.35
C ALA A 155 35.27 0.26 19.22
N SER A 156 34.52 0.67 18.20
CA SER A 156 35.01 1.55 17.13
C SER A 156 34.96 3.03 17.48
N ASN A 157 34.19 3.40 18.51
CA ASN A 157 33.95 4.77 18.94
C ASN A 157 33.40 5.63 17.77
N ALA A 158 32.44 5.05 17.04
CA ALA A 158 31.76 5.65 15.90
C ALA A 158 30.32 5.11 15.77
N ASP A 159 29.52 5.77 14.93
CA ASP A 159 28.27 5.20 14.46
C ASP A 159 28.57 4.11 13.43
N GLU A 160 28.13 2.89 13.70
CA GLU A 160 28.33 1.73 12.83
C GLU A 160 26.99 1.15 12.40
N GLN A 161 26.95 0.62 11.17
CA GLN A 161 25.82 -0.19 10.74
C GLN A 161 25.77 -1.45 11.61
N ASN A 162 24.67 -1.67 12.32
CA ASN A 162 24.56 -2.73 13.33
C ASN A 162 25.66 -2.65 14.42
N GLY A 163 25.93 -1.44 14.96
CA GLY A 163 26.74 -1.27 16.17
C GLY A 163 26.17 -1.96 17.42
N ASN A 164 26.40 -1.43 18.63
CA ASN A 164 25.98 -2.14 19.85
C ASN A 164 24.45 -2.22 20.05
N GLY A 165 23.65 -1.48 19.26
CA GLY A 165 22.19 -1.56 19.25
C GLY A 165 21.48 -0.83 20.40
N TYR A 166 22.22 -0.07 21.22
CA TYR A 166 21.66 0.64 22.38
C TYR A 166 21.35 2.11 22.12
N TRP A 167 22.25 2.82 21.44
CA TRP A 167 22.05 4.21 21.01
C TRP A 167 21.88 4.18 19.50
N ASN A 168 20.62 4.08 19.07
CA ASN A 168 20.21 3.84 17.70
C ASN A 168 19.88 5.18 17.03
N ARG A 169 20.45 5.44 15.85
CA ARG A 169 20.26 6.72 15.16
C ARG A 169 18.83 6.88 14.66
N ASP A 170 18.26 8.04 14.93
CA ASP A 170 16.91 8.39 14.47
C ASP A 170 16.93 8.71 12.96
N ALA A 171 16.18 7.97 12.15
CA ALA A 171 16.20 8.11 10.70
C ALA A 171 15.73 9.49 10.24
N TYR A 172 14.69 10.07 10.84
CA TYR A 172 14.22 11.39 10.44
C TYR A 172 15.28 12.48 10.71
N VAL A 173 15.94 12.43 11.87
CA VAL A 173 17.00 13.38 12.22
C VAL A 173 18.24 13.22 11.33
N ASN A 174 18.54 11.99 10.92
CA ASN A 174 19.80 11.65 10.25
C ASN A 174 19.70 11.58 8.73
N GLU A 175 18.50 11.36 8.18
CA GLU A 175 18.30 11.02 6.78
C GLU A 175 17.25 11.89 6.09
N SER A 176 16.51 12.76 6.80
CA SER A 176 15.43 13.58 6.20
C SER A 176 15.87 14.43 5.01
N VAL A 177 17.16 14.78 4.90
CA VAL A 177 17.71 15.45 3.71
C VAL A 177 17.53 14.63 2.41
N SER A 178 17.42 13.31 2.57
CA SER A 178 17.20 12.34 1.50
C SER A 178 15.75 11.95 1.31
N PHE A 179 14.82 12.52 2.07
CA PHE A 179 13.40 12.25 1.88
C PHE A 179 12.84 13.13 0.76
N ASP A 180 11.86 12.61 0.04
CA ASP A 180 11.10 13.40 -0.93
C ASP A 180 10.05 14.29 -0.23
N PRO A 181 9.27 15.10 -0.98
CA PRO A 181 8.25 15.95 -0.39
C PRO A 181 7.16 15.23 0.41
N ALA A 182 7.04 13.90 0.28
CA ALA A 182 6.08 13.08 1.01
C ALA A 182 6.70 12.36 2.23
N ASN A 183 7.91 12.76 2.65
CA ASN A 183 8.70 12.19 3.75
C ASN A 183 9.07 10.71 3.57
N ALA A 184 9.30 10.28 2.32
CA ALA A 184 9.74 8.92 2.04
C ALA A 184 10.96 8.89 1.13
N HIS A 185 11.69 7.77 1.22
CA HIS A 185 12.86 7.51 0.37
C HIS A 185 13.01 6.01 0.12
N GLN A 186 14.13 5.62 -0.47
CA GLN A 186 14.41 4.24 -0.83
C GLN A 186 15.83 3.82 -0.48
N GLN A 187 15.96 2.58 -0.02
CA GLN A 187 17.27 1.94 0.13
C GLN A 187 17.77 1.37 -1.21
N GLN A 188 18.98 0.81 -1.22
CA GLN A 188 19.63 0.26 -2.43
C GLN A 188 18.87 -0.88 -3.13
N SER A 189 17.89 -1.48 -2.44
CA SER A 189 17.01 -2.51 -3.03
C SER A 189 15.77 -1.93 -3.72
N GLY A 190 15.66 -0.60 -3.83
CA GLY A 190 14.53 0.10 -4.44
C GLY A 190 13.24 0.14 -3.59
N THR A 191 13.27 -0.39 -2.36
CA THR A 191 12.15 -0.30 -1.41
C THR A 191 11.86 1.15 -1.05
N TYR A 192 10.80 1.73 -1.60
CA TYR A 192 10.27 3.02 -1.16
C TYR A 192 9.49 2.85 0.14
N HIS A 193 9.77 3.68 1.15
CA HIS A 193 9.21 3.52 2.49
C HIS A 193 9.16 4.82 3.30
N TYR A 194 8.29 4.80 4.31
CA TYR A 194 8.16 5.84 5.32
C TYR A 194 8.92 5.47 6.60
N HIS A 195 9.64 6.43 7.16
CA HIS A 195 10.16 6.39 8.53
C HIS A 195 9.37 7.31 9.48
N ALA A 196 8.58 8.22 8.91
CA ALA A 196 7.89 9.30 9.59
C ALA A 196 6.62 9.69 8.83
N ASP A 197 5.97 10.79 9.26
CA ASP A 197 4.67 11.25 8.75
C ASP A 197 4.49 11.09 7.23
N PRO A 198 3.65 10.13 6.77
CA PRO A 198 3.33 9.88 5.36
C PRO A 198 2.47 10.99 4.75
N ILE A 199 2.97 12.22 4.74
CA ILE A 199 2.18 13.44 4.48
C ILE A 199 1.55 13.45 3.07
N GLY A 200 2.22 12.85 2.08
CA GLY A 200 1.68 12.68 0.73
C GLY A 200 0.47 11.73 0.69
N LEU A 201 0.54 10.63 1.44
CA LEU A 201 -0.58 9.69 1.60
C LEU A 201 -1.74 10.33 2.36
N ARG A 202 -1.45 11.04 3.45
CA ARG A 202 -2.46 11.79 4.22
C ARG A 202 -3.24 12.77 3.35
N TYR A 203 -2.57 13.49 2.46
CA TYR A 203 -3.23 14.34 1.47
C TYR A 203 -4.16 13.56 0.54
N LEU A 204 -3.72 12.41 0.01
CA LEU A 204 -4.56 11.57 -0.87
C LEU A 204 -5.81 11.03 -0.16
N LEU A 205 -5.72 10.79 1.14
CA LEU A 205 -6.83 10.33 1.98
C LEU A 205 -7.73 11.47 2.48
N GLY A 206 -7.42 12.73 2.13
CA GLY A 206 -8.20 13.90 2.54
C GLY A 206 -8.07 14.23 4.03
N ASP A 207 -6.92 13.92 4.63
CA ASP A 207 -6.59 14.38 5.99
C ASP A 207 -6.27 15.90 5.99
N ASN A 208 -5.91 16.46 7.15
CA ASN A 208 -5.63 17.89 7.34
C ASN A 208 -4.31 18.37 6.70
N VAL A 209 -4.12 18.16 5.40
CA VAL A 209 -2.91 18.46 4.65
C VAL A 209 -3.24 19.32 3.43
N ASP A 210 -2.46 20.36 3.20
CA ASP A 210 -2.53 21.19 2.00
C ASP A 210 -1.47 20.75 0.97
N PHE A 211 -1.81 20.83 -0.32
CA PHE A 211 -0.88 20.62 -1.42
C PHE A 211 -0.70 21.90 -2.24
N ASN A 212 0.54 22.32 -2.41
CA ASN A 212 0.88 23.46 -3.26
C ASN A 212 1.18 22.98 -4.69
N PRO A 213 0.31 23.26 -5.68
CA PRO A 213 0.51 22.78 -7.05
C PRO A 213 1.70 23.44 -7.76
N SER A 214 2.18 24.60 -7.31
CA SER A 214 3.33 25.27 -7.92
C SER A 214 4.65 24.64 -7.46
N THR A 215 4.77 24.37 -6.16
CA THR A 215 5.99 23.79 -5.58
C THR A 215 5.95 22.26 -5.50
N LYS A 216 4.80 21.62 -5.74
CA LYS A 216 4.55 20.18 -5.55
C LYS A 216 4.98 19.70 -4.16
N ALA A 217 4.65 20.49 -3.14
CA ALA A 217 4.97 20.20 -1.74
C ALA A 217 3.69 20.02 -0.93
N TYR A 218 3.76 19.16 0.09
CA TYR A 218 2.71 18.95 1.08
C TYR A 218 3.08 19.69 2.36
N THR A 219 2.09 20.26 3.03
CA THR A 219 2.27 20.93 4.32
C THR A 219 1.07 20.66 5.20
N GLU A 220 1.29 20.53 6.50
CA GLU A 220 0.20 20.45 7.46
C GLU A 220 -0.70 21.69 7.33
N SER A 221 -2.02 21.47 7.23
CA SER A 221 -2.94 22.59 7.02
C SER A 221 -3.03 23.46 8.26
N THR A 222 -3.04 24.78 8.04
CA THR A 222 -3.26 25.76 9.12
C THR A 222 -4.73 25.87 9.53
N ASN A 223 -5.64 25.24 8.77
CA ASN A 223 -7.03 25.13 9.16
C ASN A 223 -7.19 24.22 10.37
N ALA A 224 -8.20 24.49 11.20
CA ALA A 224 -8.52 23.60 12.30
C ALA A 224 -8.97 22.22 11.77
N PRO A 225 -8.48 21.10 12.34
CA PRO A 225 -8.90 19.77 11.93
C PRO A 225 -10.40 19.60 12.22
N THR A 226 -11.16 19.17 11.21
CA THR A 226 -12.62 19.04 11.31
C THR A 226 -13.09 17.59 11.43
N GLN A 227 -12.20 16.63 11.23
CA GLN A 227 -12.50 15.20 11.21
C GLN A 227 -11.36 14.41 11.85
N HIS A 228 -11.68 13.22 12.37
CA HIS A 228 -10.67 12.24 12.78
C HIS A 228 -9.80 11.91 11.57
N SER A 229 -8.49 11.76 11.76
CA SER A 229 -7.61 11.31 10.68
C SER A 229 -8.06 9.94 10.15
N PRO A 230 -7.86 9.65 8.86
CA PRO A 230 -8.14 8.33 8.31
C PRO A 230 -7.10 7.30 8.79
N ILE A 231 -7.43 6.02 8.66
CA ILE A 231 -6.41 4.95 8.73
C ILE A 231 -5.45 5.15 7.56
N ILE A 232 -4.17 5.32 7.87
CA ILE A 232 -3.10 5.48 6.88
C ILE A 232 -2.28 4.20 6.71
N GLY A 233 -2.39 3.26 7.63
CA GLY A 233 -1.67 1.99 7.55
C GLY A 233 -2.10 0.98 8.61
N TRP A 234 -1.50 -0.19 8.51
CA TRP A 234 -1.68 -1.29 9.45
C TRP A 234 -0.32 -1.86 9.84
N MET A 235 -0.09 -1.95 11.15
CA MET A 235 1.16 -2.48 11.68
C MET A 235 1.13 -4.02 11.65
N ALA A 236 2.31 -4.65 11.73
CA ALA A 236 2.44 -6.11 11.68
C ALA A 236 1.67 -6.83 12.80
N ASP A 237 1.32 -6.13 13.89
CA ASP A 237 0.51 -6.65 15.00
C ASP A 237 -1.01 -6.52 14.80
N GLY A 238 -1.44 -6.00 13.65
CA GLY A 238 -2.83 -5.87 13.26
C GLY A 238 -3.54 -4.63 13.80
N PHE A 239 -2.86 -3.72 14.52
CA PHE A 239 -3.49 -2.48 14.95
C PHE A 239 -3.39 -1.39 13.86
N PRO A 240 -4.43 -0.54 13.72
CA PRO A 240 -4.43 0.53 12.74
C PRO A 240 -3.46 1.64 13.14
N LEU A 241 -2.84 2.24 12.14
CA LEU A 241 -2.11 3.50 12.21
C LEU A 241 -2.99 4.59 11.59
N TYR A 242 -3.26 5.64 12.37
CA TYR A 242 -3.99 6.82 11.94
C TYR A 242 -3.04 8.00 11.73
N GLY A 243 -3.47 8.99 10.93
CA GLY A 243 -2.86 10.32 10.95
C GLY A 243 -2.94 11.01 12.33
N PRO A 244 -2.44 12.22 12.50
CA PRO A 244 -2.16 12.82 13.81
C PRO A 244 -3.39 13.32 14.58
N TYR A 245 -4.59 13.27 13.99
CA TYR A 245 -5.81 13.83 14.60
C TYR A 245 -6.77 12.75 15.08
N GLY A 246 -7.26 12.93 16.32
CA GLY A 246 -8.23 12.05 16.93
C GLY A 246 -9.23 12.78 17.81
N TYR A 247 -10.19 12.03 18.36
CA TYR A 247 -11.15 12.57 19.33
C TYR A 247 -10.45 13.09 20.58
N SER A 248 -10.85 14.26 21.05
CA SER A 248 -10.24 14.90 22.22
C SER A 248 -10.51 14.14 23.51
N ASN A 249 -11.63 13.44 23.59
CA ASN A 249 -11.90 12.41 24.59
C ASN A 249 -11.88 11.02 23.91
N PRO A 250 -10.99 10.09 24.33
CA PRO A 250 -10.80 8.81 23.67
C PRO A 250 -12.01 7.88 23.71
N THR A 251 -13.01 8.12 24.56
CA THR A 251 -14.20 7.27 24.69
C THR A 251 -15.47 7.94 24.18
N ASN A 252 -15.37 9.10 23.52
CA ASN A 252 -16.54 9.87 23.08
C ASN A 252 -16.36 10.36 21.63
N PRO A 253 -17.04 9.74 20.64
CA PRO A 253 -16.94 10.15 19.24
C PRO A 253 -17.63 11.49 18.95
N ALA A 254 -18.41 12.04 19.89
CA ALA A 254 -18.98 13.38 19.79
C ALA A 254 -18.09 14.47 20.40
N SER A 255 -16.91 14.12 20.93
CA SER A 255 -15.94 15.11 21.41
C SER A 255 -15.25 15.83 20.25
N GLY A 256 -14.69 17.01 20.50
CA GLY A 256 -13.98 17.77 19.46
C GLY A 256 -12.75 17.03 18.93
N ILE A 257 -12.27 17.39 17.74
CA ILE A 257 -11.05 16.84 17.13
C ILE A 257 -9.84 17.67 17.55
N ARG A 258 -8.72 17.00 17.84
CA ARG A 258 -7.44 17.65 18.10
C ARG A 258 -6.26 16.77 17.70
N ARG A 259 -5.08 17.37 17.60
CA ARG A 259 -3.80 16.66 17.42
C ARG A 259 -3.52 15.80 18.65
N MET A 260 -3.09 14.56 18.42
CA MET A 260 -2.63 13.65 19.46
C MET A 260 -1.19 14.00 19.87
N VAL A 261 -0.95 14.05 21.18
CA VAL A 261 0.35 14.42 21.75
C VAL A 261 1.12 13.15 22.16
N SER A 262 2.29 12.94 21.56
CA SER A 262 3.24 11.89 21.95
C SER A 262 3.66 12.05 23.41
N GLY A 263 3.87 10.92 24.10
CA GLY A 263 4.44 10.91 25.45
C GLY A 263 5.96 11.08 25.49
N TYR A 264 6.63 11.21 24.34
CA TYR A 264 8.09 11.34 24.30
C TYR A 264 8.56 12.79 24.36
N VAL A 265 9.62 13.03 25.13
CA VAL A 265 10.29 14.33 25.27
C VAL A 265 11.81 14.18 25.18
N PRO A 266 12.52 15.19 24.65
CA PRO A 266 13.98 15.15 24.57
C PRO A 266 14.61 15.22 25.97
N ARG A 267 15.74 14.53 26.15
CA ARG A 267 16.52 14.54 27.39
C ARG A 267 17.41 15.80 27.50
N ASN A 268 16.76 16.95 27.62
CA ASN A 268 17.36 18.28 27.68
C ASN A 268 17.38 18.91 29.09
N GLY A 269 16.76 18.26 30.08
CA GLY A 269 16.63 18.75 31.47
C GLY A 269 15.28 19.40 31.78
N GLU A 270 14.40 19.49 30.79
CA GLU A 270 13.01 19.91 30.96
C GLU A 270 12.13 18.70 31.28
N ASP A 271 10.91 18.95 31.74
CA ASP A 271 9.91 17.90 32.03
C ASP A 271 10.38 16.75 32.95
N GLY A 272 11.38 17.01 33.78
CA GLY A 272 11.95 16.00 34.68
C GLY A 272 12.92 15.02 34.00
N SER A 273 13.22 15.22 32.71
CA SER A 273 14.22 14.43 31.98
C SER A 273 15.63 14.71 32.50
N GLN A 274 16.57 13.82 32.20
CA GLN A 274 17.99 14.15 32.34
C GLN A 274 18.41 15.23 31.35
N ASN A 275 19.45 16.01 31.65
CA ASN A 275 20.10 16.91 30.71
C ASN A 275 21.36 16.25 30.14
N LEU A 276 21.26 15.59 28.99
CA LEU A 276 22.36 14.84 28.40
C LEU A 276 23.55 15.72 28.00
N ALA A 277 23.35 17.02 27.76
CA ALA A 277 24.47 17.94 27.52
C ALA A 277 25.32 18.16 28.78
N ALA A 278 24.73 18.01 29.97
CA ALA A 278 25.42 18.16 31.25
C ALA A 278 25.99 16.84 31.78
N VAL A 279 25.24 15.73 31.64
CA VAL A 279 25.61 14.43 32.25
C VAL A 279 26.16 13.41 31.26
N GLY A 280 26.06 13.66 29.96
CA GLY A 280 26.45 12.73 28.91
C GLY A 280 25.47 11.58 28.72
N ARG A 281 25.72 10.75 27.70
CA ARG A 281 24.94 9.53 27.39
C ARG A 281 25.41 8.35 28.25
N GLY A 282 25.30 8.49 29.56
CA GLY A 282 25.76 7.47 30.52
C GLY A 282 24.75 6.35 30.78
N ASP A 283 23.46 6.68 30.73
CA ASP A 283 22.36 5.76 30.99
C ASP A 283 21.28 5.84 29.90
N LEU A 284 20.75 4.68 29.53
CA LEU A 284 19.56 4.54 28.69
C LEU A 284 18.29 5.03 29.40
N PRO A 285 17.31 5.56 28.65
CA PRO A 285 16.01 5.89 29.19
C PRO A 285 15.25 4.63 29.63
N GLN A 286 14.30 4.76 30.56
CA GLN A 286 13.65 3.60 31.19
C GLN A 286 12.86 2.72 30.21
N TRP A 287 12.21 3.32 29.21
CA TRP A 287 11.55 2.58 28.13
C TRP A 287 12.53 1.66 27.38
N ALA A 288 13.75 2.13 27.10
CA ALA A 288 14.76 1.36 26.37
C ALA A 288 15.32 0.23 27.24
N VAL A 289 15.56 0.50 28.53
CA VAL A 289 15.94 -0.52 29.53
C VAL A 289 14.93 -1.67 29.55
N ARG A 290 13.63 -1.35 29.62
CA ARG A 290 12.56 -2.36 29.60
C ARG A 290 12.51 -3.13 28.28
N LEU A 291 12.54 -2.43 27.15
CA LEU A 291 12.37 -3.04 25.83
C LEU A 291 13.56 -3.92 25.44
N PHE A 292 14.79 -3.45 25.68
CA PHE A 292 16.01 -4.19 25.35
C PHE A 292 16.36 -5.24 26.40
N ASN A 293 15.75 -5.15 27.59
CA ASN A 293 16.03 -6.04 28.73
C ASN A 293 17.53 -6.07 29.09
N VAL A 294 18.10 -4.86 29.25
CA VAL A 294 19.51 -4.64 29.61
C VAL A 294 19.63 -3.71 30.82
N SER A 295 20.82 -3.59 31.40
CA SER A 295 21.08 -2.58 32.43
C SER A 295 21.14 -1.17 31.84
N SER A 296 20.76 -0.15 32.61
CA SER A 296 20.73 1.24 32.13
C SER A 296 22.08 1.77 31.66
N ASN A 297 23.18 1.30 32.25
CA ASN A 297 24.54 1.81 32.05
C ASN A 297 25.18 1.42 30.69
N GLN A 298 24.41 1.41 29.60
CA GLN A 298 24.93 1.32 28.25
C GLN A 298 25.32 2.72 27.79
N THR A 299 26.63 2.95 27.60
CA THR A 299 27.15 4.28 27.29
C THR A 299 27.10 4.61 25.79
N GLY A 300 26.80 5.86 25.50
CA GLY A 300 26.83 6.46 24.17
C GLY A 300 27.85 7.59 24.08
N PRO A 301 27.98 8.25 22.91
CA PRO A 301 28.91 9.35 22.76
C PRO A 301 28.41 10.60 23.49
N ASN A 302 29.33 11.45 23.94
CA ASN A 302 28.94 12.74 24.53
C ASN A 302 28.19 13.63 23.53
N VAL A 303 27.21 14.39 24.03
CA VAL A 303 26.51 15.40 23.24
C VAL A 303 27.54 16.42 22.74
N SER A 304 27.61 16.59 21.43
CA SER A 304 28.58 17.44 20.75
C SER A 304 28.06 17.87 19.38
N PRO A 305 28.71 18.81 18.67
CA PRO A 305 28.32 19.14 17.30
C PRO A 305 28.33 17.94 16.34
N GLN A 306 29.18 16.94 16.58
CA GLN A 306 29.21 15.70 15.79
C GLN A 306 28.09 14.72 16.18
N TYR A 307 27.78 14.64 17.48
CA TYR A 307 26.74 13.77 18.02
C TYR A 307 25.69 14.59 18.80
N PRO A 308 24.91 15.45 18.12
CA PRO A 308 23.98 16.37 18.77
C PRO A 308 22.87 15.63 19.52
N LEU A 309 22.20 16.33 20.44
CA LEU A 309 21.00 15.81 21.10
C LEU A 309 19.89 15.55 20.07
N GLY A 310 19.18 14.43 20.21
CA GLY A 310 18.15 13.98 19.28
C GLY A 310 18.69 13.11 18.14
N ARG A 311 20.02 12.96 18.02
CA ARG A 311 20.63 12.07 17.01
C ARG A 311 20.21 10.62 17.23
N TYR A 312 20.06 10.20 18.48
CA TYR A 312 19.66 8.85 18.85
C TYR A 312 18.23 8.85 19.38
N MET A 313 17.47 7.80 19.10
CA MET A 313 16.12 7.67 19.63
C MET A 313 16.11 7.66 21.17
N GLU A 314 17.15 7.08 21.78
CA GLU A 314 17.37 7.01 23.23
C GLU A 314 17.80 8.35 23.86
N ASP A 315 17.93 9.41 23.06
CA ASP A 315 17.98 10.79 23.54
C ASP A 315 16.61 11.30 24.00
N ASN A 316 15.54 10.50 23.86
CA ASN A 316 14.19 10.83 24.34
C ASN A 316 13.80 9.98 25.56
N ASP A 317 13.19 10.62 26.55
CA ASP A 317 12.50 9.96 27.66
C ASP A 317 11.00 9.83 27.35
N TYR A 318 10.34 8.84 27.96
CA TYR A 318 8.89 8.72 27.94
C TYR A 318 8.32 9.36 29.21
N LEU A 319 7.43 10.33 29.08
CA LEU A 319 6.85 11.09 30.19
C LEU A 319 6.18 10.20 31.24
N GLY A 320 5.59 9.07 30.85
CA GLY A 320 4.99 8.12 31.79
C GLY A 320 5.99 7.50 32.78
N ASP A 321 7.31 7.60 32.51
CA ASP A 321 8.39 7.20 33.43
C ASP A 321 8.89 8.35 34.32
N LEU A 322 8.42 9.59 34.09
CA LEU A 322 8.98 10.80 34.69
C LEU A 322 8.07 11.43 35.75
N ILE A 323 8.71 12.19 36.63
CA ILE A 323 8.05 13.08 37.59
C ILE A 323 8.09 14.49 37.01
N ASN A 324 6.93 15.13 36.91
CA ASN A 324 6.81 16.51 36.49
C ASN A 324 7.52 17.42 37.49
N SER A 325 8.61 18.05 37.03
CA SER A 325 9.47 18.89 37.86
C SER A 325 8.77 20.14 38.41
N LYS A 326 7.64 20.55 37.81
CA LYS A 326 6.86 21.72 38.22
C LYS A 326 5.82 21.38 39.29
N THR A 327 5.23 20.18 39.24
CA THR A 327 4.16 19.77 40.17
C THR A 327 4.64 18.79 41.24
N GLY A 328 5.75 18.09 41.01
CA GLY A 328 6.26 17.02 41.87
C GLY A 328 5.46 15.72 41.78
N THR A 329 4.59 15.57 40.79
CA THR A 329 3.76 14.37 40.56
C THR A 329 4.16 13.65 39.28
N ASN A 330 3.87 12.36 39.17
CA ASN A 330 4.05 11.64 37.90
C ASN A 330 3.19 12.26 36.80
N TYR A 331 3.69 12.29 35.57
CA TYR A 331 2.84 12.61 34.41
C TYR A 331 1.77 11.53 34.21
N GLN A 332 0.63 11.92 33.67
CA GLN A 332 -0.53 11.06 33.45
C GLN A 332 -0.97 11.07 31.98
N GLN A 333 -1.01 9.88 31.36
CA GLN A 333 -1.60 9.70 30.04
C GLN A 333 -3.09 10.10 30.05
N GLY A 334 -3.53 10.78 29.00
CA GLY A 334 -4.88 11.35 28.87
C GLY A 334 -5.04 12.71 29.56
N VAL A 335 -4.03 13.18 30.30
CA VAL A 335 -4.02 14.50 30.95
C VAL A 335 -2.88 15.35 30.41
N ASP A 336 -1.64 14.87 30.53
CA ASP A 336 -0.44 15.62 30.14
C ASP A 336 0.01 15.32 28.71
N PHE A 337 -0.26 14.10 28.23
CA PHE A 337 0.02 13.60 26.88
C PHE A 337 -1.01 12.53 26.51
N ASP A 338 -1.13 12.17 25.24
CA ASP A 338 -2.20 11.28 24.75
C ASP A 338 -1.74 9.85 24.49
N LEU A 339 -0.54 9.71 23.91
CA LEU A 339 -0.05 8.45 23.37
C LEU A 339 0.91 7.76 24.36
N ASP A 340 0.81 6.45 24.45
CA ASP A 340 1.65 5.62 25.31
C ASP A 340 3.08 5.45 24.74
N GLU A 341 3.91 4.65 25.40
CA GLU A 341 5.30 4.38 24.97
C GLU A 341 5.39 3.68 23.60
N TYR A 342 4.30 3.10 23.09
CA TYR A 342 4.25 2.50 21.75
C TYR A 342 3.67 3.46 20.71
N ASN A 343 3.41 4.71 21.10
CA ASN A 343 2.83 5.77 20.28
C ASN A 343 1.36 5.53 19.89
N GLY A 344 0.59 4.90 20.78
CA GLY A 344 -0.83 4.70 20.57
C GLY A 344 -1.67 4.90 21.81
N ARG A 345 -2.98 4.68 21.67
CA ARG A 345 -3.93 4.70 22.79
C ARG A 345 -5.14 3.82 22.50
N TRP A 346 -5.83 3.40 23.55
CA TRP A 346 -7.18 2.85 23.43
C TRP A 346 -8.18 3.99 23.21
N CYS A 347 -8.91 3.95 22.10
CA CYS A 347 -9.95 4.91 21.80
C CYS A 347 -11.01 4.38 20.84
N VAL A 348 -12.19 5.01 20.85
CA VAL A 348 -13.16 4.90 19.77
C VAL A 348 -12.66 5.65 18.54
N THR A 349 -12.97 5.14 17.35
CA THR A 349 -12.68 5.80 16.07
C THR A 349 -13.91 5.68 15.16
N PRO A 350 -13.97 6.38 14.01
CA PRO A 350 -15.06 6.21 13.06
C PRO A 350 -15.27 4.75 12.63
N GLU A 351 -14.19 4.00 12.47
CA GLU A 351 -14.21 2.60 12.04
C GLU A 351 -14.39 1.61 13.21
N PHE A 352 -13.95 2.00 14.41
CA PHE A 352 -14.04 1.19 15.64
C PHE A 352 -14.87 1.92 16.70
N PRO A 353 -16.21 1.96 16.55
CA PRO A 353 -17.09 2.67 17.50
C PRO A 353 -17.11 2.04 18.89
N ASP A 354 -16.80 0.75 19.00
CA ASP A 354 -16.67 0.02 20.27
C ASP A 354 -15.25 0.13 20.88
N GLY A 355 -14.33 0.79 20.16
CA GLY A 355 -12.96 1.02 20.58
C GLY A 355 -11.96 0.01 20.00
N THR A 356 -10.74 0.51 19.76
CA THR A 356 -9.55 -0.28 19.44
C THR A 356 -8.34 0.39 20.09
N TYR A 357 -7.24 -0.34 20.21
CA TYR A 357 -5.94 0.30 20.30
C TYR A 357 -5.56 0.82 18.92
N ALA A 358 -5.04 2.03 18.85
CA ALA A 358 -4.67 2.69 17.61
C ALA A 358 -3.34 3.42 17.78
N TYR A 359 -2.44 3.23 16.82
CA TYR A 359 -1.25 4.06 16.66
C TYR A 359 -1.63 5.37 15.96
N PHE A 360 -0.88 6.44 16.24
CA PHE A 360 -1.10 7.74 15.62
C PHE A 360 0.24 8.31 15.16
N VAL A 361 0.27 8.86 13.94
CA VAL A 361 1.38 9.71 13.52
C VAL A 361 1.57 10.85 14.51
N ALA A 362 2.79 11.04 15.01
CA ALA A 362 3.15 12.15 15.87
C ALA A 362 3.79 13.27 15.04
N ILE A 363 3.17 14.44 15.11
CA ILE A 363 3.72 15.70 14.58
C ILE A 363 3.72 16.75 15.71
N ASP A 364 4.58 17.75 15.62
CA ASP A 364 4.52 18.92 16.49
C ASP A 364 3.36 19.88 16.10
N SER A 365 3.23 21.00 16.78
CA SER A 365 2.16 21.98 16.47
C SER A 365 2.35 22.74 15.15
N ASN A 366 3.54 22.68 14.54
CA ASN A 366 3.81 23.33 13.26
C ASN A 366 3.76 22.34 12.07
N GLY A 367 3.52 21.06 12.34
CA GLY A 367 3.45 20.01 11.32
C GLY A 367 4.76 19.26 11.10
N THR A 368 5.82 19.56 11.84
CA THR A 368 7.07 18.80 11.75
C THR A 368 6.87 17.41 12.39
N PRO A 369 7.28 16.32 11.72
CA PRO A 369 7.30 14.99 12.32
C PRO A 369 8.00 15.00 13.69
N ALA A 370 7.35 14.39 14.68
CA ALA A 370 7.83 14.34 16.06
C ALA A 370 8.04 12.89 16.50
N PHE A 371 9.13 12.61 17.20
CA PHE A 371 9.42 11.26 17.68
C PHE A 371 8.25 10.71 18.54
N PRO A 372 7.85 9.44 18.34
CA PRO A 372 8.49 8.41 17.51
C PRO A 372 7.89 8.25 16.11
N TYR A 373 7.21 9.30 15.61
CA TYR A 373 6.57 9.37 14.30
C TYR A 373 5.39 8.41 14.17
N ASP A 374 5.55 7.23 13.56
CA ASP A 374 4.44 6.31 13.32
C ASP A 374 4.21 5.36 14.50
N ILE A 375 5.29 4.86 15.11
CA ILE A 375 5.25 3.86 16.18
C ILE A 375 6.47 4.00 17.10
N GLY A 376 6.32 3.67 18.38
CA GLY A 376 7.46 3.52 19.30
C GLY A 376 8.41 2.38 18.90
N ARG A 377 9.47 2.15 19.70
CA ARG A 377 10.47 1.09 19.39
C ARG A 377 9.96 -0.35 19.56
N GLY A 378 8.71 -0.55 19.99
CA GLY A 378 8.09 -1.86 20.13
C GLY A 378 6.63 -1.87 19.67
N PHE A 379 6.16 -3.05 19.31
CA PHE A 379 4.74 -3.29 19.04
C PHE A 379 3.95 -3.39 20.34
N HIS A 380 2.75 -2.79 20.35
CA HIS A 380 1.76 -2.99 21.39
C HIS A 380 1.21 -4.42 21.35
N GLY A 381 0.87 -4.93 20.16
CA GLY A 381 0.38 -6.30 19.96
C GLY A 381 1.49 -7.30 19.61
N ASP A 382 1.07 -8.53 19.32
CA ASP A 382 1.91 -9.59 18.79
C ASP A 382 2.07 -9.44 17.25
N PRO A 383 3.26 -9.10 16.73
CA PRO A 383 3.49 -8.81 15.32
C PRO A 383 3.55 -10.07 14.45
N ALA A 384 2.43 -10.78 14.31
CA ALA A 384 2.32 -12.02 13.54
C ALA A 384 2.18 -11.79 12.00
N GLY A 385 1.91 -10.55 11.60
CA GLY A 385 1.89 -10.08 10.21
C GLY A 385 3.27 -10.03 9.57
N GLY A 386 3.31 -9.88 8.24
CA GLY A 386 4.56 -9.90 7.50
C GLY A 386 4.42 -10.32 6.04
N SER A 387 5.55 -10.30 5.33
CA SER A 387 5.64 -10.78 3.96
C SER A 387 5.38 -12.29 3.85
N VAL A 388 4.70 -12.70 2.80
CA VAL A 388 4.38 -14.10 2.49
C VAL A 388 4.67 -14.42 1.03
N SER A 389 4.97 -15.67 0.73
CA SER A 389 5.20 -16.13 -0.65
C SER A 389 3.94 -16.69 -1.32
N ALA A 390 2.96 -17.13 -0.54
CA ALA A 390 1.71 -17.73 -1.02
C ALA A 390 0.62 -17.69 0.07
N ILE A 391 -0.64 -17.86 -0.34
CA ILE A 391 -1.78 -18.14 0.56
C ILE A 391 -1.88 -19.66 0.75
N SER A 392 -1.95 -20.12 1.99
CA SER A 392 -2.07 -21.55 2.34
C SER A 392 -3.44 -21.93 2.92
N GLU A 393 -4.41 -21.02 2.89
CA GLU A 393 -5.76 -21.19 3.41
C GLU A 393 -6.81 -20.71 2.41
N THR A 394 -8.08 -21.07 2.66
CA THR A 394 -9.19 -20.54 1.87
C THR A 394 -9.40 -19.06 2.18
N VAL A 395 -9.47 -18.26 1.12
CA VAL A 395 -9.69 -16.82 1.21
C VAL A 395 -10.84 -16.38 0.31
N ALA A 396 -11.44 -15.24 0.65
CA ALA A 396 -12.30 -14.47 -0.22
C ALA A 396 -11.47 -13.40 -0.97
N THR A 397 -11.74 -13.23 -2.26
CA THR A 397 -11.22 -12.11 -3.04
C THR A 397 -12.06 -10.87 -2.79
N ASN A 398 -11.45 -9.82 -2.25
CA ASN A 398 -12.12 -8.56 -1.93
C ASN A 398 -11.88 -7.49 -3.00
N PHE A 399 -10.69 -7.51 -3.63
CA PHE A 399 -10.33 -6.54 -4.65
C PHE A 399 -9.32 -7.11 -5.65
N LEU A 400 -9.50 -6.76 -6.94
CA LEU A 400 -8.55 -7.01 -8.02
C LEU A 400 -8.37 -5.70 -8.82
N GLY A 401 -7.14 -5.20 -8.84
CA GLY A 401 -6.70 -3.96 -9.50
C GLY A 401 -6.17 -4.22 -10.91
N ASN A 402 -5.30 -3.32 -11.41
CA ASN A 402 -4.68 -3.38 -12.74
C ASN A 402 -5.68 -3.70 -13.88
N THR A 403 -5.26 -4.54 -14.82
CA THR A 403 -6.06 -5.15 -15.89
C THR A 403 -7.33 -5.89 -15.46
N ASN A 404 -7.56 -6.13 -14.17
CA ASN A 404 -8.83 -6.68 -13.66
C ASN A 404 -9.87 -5.59 -13.32
N LEU A 405 -9.49 -4.31 -13.35
CA LEU A 405 -10.44 -3.21 -13.11
C LEU A 405 -11.52 -3.19 -14.19
N VAL A 406 -12.77 -3.08 -13.74
CA VAL A 406 -13.92 -2.96 -14.64
C VAL A 406 -14.11 -1.49 -15.01
N SER A 407 -13.91 -1.18 -16.29
CA SER A 407 -14.24 0.14 -16.84
C SER A 407 -15.73 0.43 -16.76
N THR A 408 -16.08 1.63 -16.31
CA THR A 408 -17.46 2.14 -16.22
C THR A 408 -17.64 3.34 -17.12
N LEU A 409 -18.59 3.26 -18.05
CA LEU A 409 -18.97 4.38 -18.91
C LEU A 409 -19.91 5.33 -18.15
N ASN A 410 -19.57 6.61 -18.10
CA ASN A 410 -20.41 7.64 -17.49
C ASN A 410 -21.62 7.93 -18.39
N ALA A 411 -22.65 8.54 -17.80
CA ALA A 411 -23.76 9.08 -18.58
C ALA A 411 -23.24 10.05 -19.66
N PRO A 412 -23.59 9.86 -20.94
CA PRO A 412 -23.15 10.75 -22.01
C PRO A 412 -23.61 12.19 -21.79
N ALA A 413 -22.72 13.15 -22.03
CA ALA A 413 -23.07 14.57 -22.02
C ALA A 413 -23.41 15.01 -23.45
N ILE A 414 -24.58 15.64 -23.63
CA ILE A 414 -25.06 16.09 -24.94
C ILE A 414 -25.05 17.61 -24.98
N SER A 415 -24.40 18.19 -25.99
CA SER A 415 -24.38 19.63 -26.20
C SER A 415 -24.40 19.95 -27.69
N ASN A 416 -25.38 20.75 -28.12
CA ASN A 416 -25.56 21.16 -29.53
C ASN A 416 -25.50 20.00 -30.54
N GLY A 417 -26.06 18.84 -30.18
CA GLY A 417 -26.08 17.64 -31.04
C GLY A 417 -24.79 16.81 -31.04
N ALA A 418 -23.74 17.23 -30.33
CA ALA A 418 -22.55 16.40 -30.07
C ALA A 418 -22.74 15.56 -28.81
N VAL A 419 -22.13 14.37 -28.79
CA VAL A 419 -22.18 13.43 -27.66
C VAL A 419 -20.77 13.23 -27.11
N ALA A 420 -20.53 13.70 -25.90
CA ALA A 420 -19.29 13.49 -25.17
C ALA A 420 -19.42 12.26 -24.25
N LEU A 421 -18.50 11.32 -24.43
CA LEU A 421 -18.34 10.11 -23.64
C LEU A 421 -17.13 10.26 -22.74
N ALA A 422 -17.27 9.80 -21.49
CA ALA A 422 -16.17 9.66 -20.55
C ALA A 422 -16.32 8.33 -19.80
N TRP A 423 -15.22 7.63 -19.54
CA TRP A 423 -15.24 6.36 -18.83
C TRP A 423 -14.04 6.23 -17.89
N SER A 424 -14.17 5.39 -16.86
CA SER A 424 -13.01 4.95 -16.08
C SER A 424 -12.15 4.02 -16.93
N ALA A 425 -10.86 4.30 -16.98
CA ALA A 425 -9.90 3.64 -17.81
C ALA A 425 -8.73 3.11 -16.99
N ILE A 426 -7.94 2.26 -17.61
CA ILE A 426 -6.67 1.78 -17.08
C ILE A 426 -5.56 2.43 -17.91
N GLU A 427 -4.60 3.05 -17.23
CA GLU A 427 -3.49 3.71 -17.90
C GLU A 427 -2.69 2.69 -18.73
N GLY A 428 -2.32 3.08 -19.96
CA GLY A 428 -1.63 2.22 -20.92
C GLY A 428 -2.53 1.29 -21.74
N ALA A 429 -3.84 1.25 -21.48
CA ALA A 429 -4.79 0.57 -22.35
C ALA A 429 -5.14 1.40 -23.60
N SER A 430 -5.53 0.71 -24.68
CA SER A 430 -6.04 1.31 -25.92
C SER A 430 -7.51 0.98 -26.09
N TYR A 431 -8.35 1.97 -26.38
CA TYR A 431 -9.80 1.83 -26.44
C TYR A 431 -10.36 2.07 -27.85
N GLU A 432 -11.52 1.45 -28.09
CA GLU A 432 -12.40 1.76 -29.20
C GLU A 432 -13.79 2.18 -28.70
N VAL A 433 -14.42 3.10 -29.43
CA VAL A 433 -15.79 3.54 -29.23
C VAL A 433 -16.59 3.07 -30.43
N GLU A 434 -17.67 2.35 -30.15
CA GLU A 434 -18.59 1.87 -31.16
C GLU A 434 -19.97 2.51 -31.00
N GLN A 435 -20.60 2.77 -32.13
CA GLN A 435 -21.94 3.34 -32.23
C GLN A 435 -22.89 2.36 -32.92
N SER A 436 -24.14 2.36 -32.48
CA SER A 436 -25.23 1.63 -33.12
C SER A 436 -26.51 2.44 -33.13
N SER A 437 -27.27 2.39 -34.23
CA SER A 437 -28.62 2.95 -34.28
C SER A 437 -29.71 1.97 -33.84
N ASN A 438 -29.38 0.69 -33.66
CA ASN A 438 -30.37 -0.38 -33.46
C ASN A 438 -29.97 -1.48 -32.45
N LEU A 439 -28.81 -1.34 -31.78
CA LEU A 439 -28.20 -2.32 -30.87
C LEU A 439 -27.75 -3.66 -31.51
N LEU A 440 -27.99 -3.86 -32.80
CA LEU A 440 -27.65 -5.11 -33.52
C LEU A 440 -26.35 -4.96 -34.31
N SER A 441 -26.17 -3.84 -34.98
CA SER A 441 -24.98 -3.56 -35.80
C SER A 441 -24.19 -2.42 -35.18
N TRP A 442 -22.91 -2.66 -34.93
CA TRP A 442 -22.01 -1.72 -34.26
C TRP A 442 -20.90 -1.31 -35.23
N ASN A 443 -20.66 0.00 -35.32
CA ASN A 443 -19.60 0.59 -36.13
C ASN A 443 -18.58 1.27 -35.22
N VAL A 444 -17.30 1.03 -35.45
CA VAL A 444 -16.22 1.73 -34.75
C VAL A 444 -16.19 3.19 -35.23
N ILE A 445 -16.36 4.13 -34.31
CA ILE A 445 -16.31 5.57 -34.56
C ILE A 445 -15.07 6.24 -33.95
N GLY A 446 -14.43 5.59 -32.99
CA GLY A 446 -13.10 5.96 -32.47
C GLY A 446 -12.28 4.71 -32.20
N ALA A 447 -11.01 4.71 -32.59
CA ALA A 447 -10.09 3.58 -32.40
C ALA A 447 -8.72 4.08 -31.94
N GLY A 448 -7.99 3.26 -31.19
CA GLY A 448 -6.65 3.62 -30.70
C GLY A 448 -6.67 4.75 -29.66
N LEU A 449 -7.79 4.90 -28.94
CA LEU A 449 -7.98 5.98 -27.98
C LEU A 449 -7.18 5.66 -26.71
N LEU A 450 -6.26 6.56 -26.35
CA LEU A 450 -5.45 6.42 -25.15
C LEU A 450 -6.09 7.23 -24.01
N PRO A 451 -6.20 6.66 -22.79
CA PRO A 451 -6.71 7.41 -21.66
C PRO A 451 -5.68 8.43 -21.17
N ASN A 452 -6.19 9.48 -20.52
CA ASN A 452 -5.38 10.34 -19.67
C ASN A 452 -5.40 9.75 -18.26
N GLU A 453 -4.32 9.08 -17.88
CA GLU A 453 -4.25 8.26 -16.67
C GLU A 453 -5.41 7.24 -16.61
N MET A 454 -6.32 7.39 -15.66
CA MET A 454 -7.49 6.52 -15.48
C MET A 454 -8.79 7.09 -16.08
N THR A 455 -8.71 8.12 -16.93
CA THR A 455 -9.89 8.69 -17.58
C THR A 455 -9.77 8.59 -19.09
N GLY A 456 -10.70 7.85 -19.70
CA GLY A 456 -10.89 7.84 -21.14
C GLY A 456 -11.97 8.83 -21.56
N SER A 457 -11.82 9.42 -22.74
CA SER A 457 -12.82 10.33 -23.30
C SER A 457 -12.87 10.26 -24.82
N TYR A 458 -14.05 10.54 -25.37
CA TYR A 458 -14.27 10.64 -26.81
C TYR A 458 -15.50 11.52 -27.08
N THR A 459 -15.43 12.37 -28.10
CA THR A 459 -16.56 13.19 -28.52
C THR A 459 -16.99 12.77 -29.92
N ASP A 460 -18.19 12.22 -30.02
CA ASP A 460 -18.88 12.06 -31.29
C ASP A 460 -19.38 13.42 -31.77
N GLY A 461 -19.24 13.66 -33.07
CA GLY A 461 -19.49 14.96 -33.70
C GLY A 461 -20.95 15.40 -33.64
N VAL A 462 -21.21 16.64 -34.08
CA VAL A 462 -22.57 17.19 -34.12
C VAL A 462 -23.43 16.46 -35.14
N ASP A 463 -24.48 15.79 -34.67
CA ASP A 463 -25.59 15.35 -35.51
C ASP A 463 -26.73 16.37 -35.49
N SER A 464 -26.88 17.10 -36.59
CA SER A 464 -27.96 18.09 -36.76
C SER A 464 -29.36 17.48 -36.85
N GLY A 465 -29.45 16.16 -37.10
CA GLY A 465 -30.69 15.40 -37.12
C GLY A 465 -31.15 14.91 -35.74
N PHE A 466 -30.31 15.02 -34.71
CA PHE A 466 -30.56 14.48 -33.36
C PHE A 466 -30.98 13.00 -33.38
N ASN A 467 -30.36 12.19 -34.25
CA ASN A 467 -30.72 10.78 -34.35
C ASN A 467 -30.29 10.03 -33.08
N PRO A 468 -31.17 9.23 -32.46
CA PRO A 468 -30.81 8.48 -31.27
C PRO A 468 -29.82 7.37 -31.65
N ASN A 469 -28.67 7.38 -30.97
CA ASN A 469 -27.63 6.36 -31.10
C ASN A 469 -27.29 5.76 -29.74
N PHE A 470 -26.85 4.51 -29.78
CA PHE A 470 -26.30 3.77 -28.67
C PHE A 470 -24.78 3.74 -28.80
N TYR A 471 -24.09 3.84 -27.67
CA TYR A 471 -22.64 3.86 -27.60
C TYR A 471 -22.16 2.76 -26.67
N ARG A 472 -21.03 2.14 -27.01
CA ARG A 472 -20.27 1.28 -26.09
C ARG A 472 -18.79 1.52 -26.27
N VAL A 473 -18.04 1.23 -25.22
CA VAL A 473 -16.58 1.36 -25.18
C VAL A 473 -16.00 0.01 -24.85
N ALA A 474 -14.96 -0.38 -25.57
CA ALA A 474 -14.19 -1.59 -25.29
C ALA A 474 -12.70 -1.25 -25.31
N TRP A 475 -11.95 -1.83 -24.39
CA TRP A 475 -10.49 -1.87 -24.55
C TRP A 475 -10.10 -2.93 -25.58
N THR A 476 -9.00 -2.69 -26.28
CA THR A 476 -8.51 -3.51 -27.40
C THR A 476 -7.16 -4.14 -27.09
N SER A 477 -6.33 -3.45 -26.30
CA SER A 477 -5.02 -3.93 -25.85
C SER A 477 -4.56 -3.14 -24.62
N VAL A 478 -3.51 -3.64 -23.97
CA VAL A 478 -2.78 -2.97 -22.89
C VAL A 478 -1.30 -3.00 -23.24
N ALA A 479 -0.63 -1.86 -23.07
CA ALA A 479 0.82 -1.78 -23.23
C ALA A 479 1.53 -2.69 -22.20
N PRO A 480 2.75 -3.17 -22.50
CA PRO A 480 3.56 -3.89 -21.52
C PRO A 480 3.73 -3.06 -20.25
N PHE A 481 3.49 -3.69 -19.11
CA PHE A 481 3.68 -3.10 -17.79
C PHE A 481 4.39 -4.11 -16.89
N ASP A 482 5.04 -3.60 -15.85
CA ASP A 482 5.64 -4.42 -14.82
C ASP A 482 4.60 -4.73 -13.74
N SER A 483 4.15 -5.98 -13.71
CA SER A 483 3.12 -6.44 -12.78
C SER A 483 3.67 -6.51 -11.34
N PRO A 484 2.88 -6.16 -10.30
CA PRO A 484 3.21 -6.41 -8.88
C PRO A 484 3.31 -7.91 -8.54
N GLY A 485 3.16 -8.81 -9.52
CA GLY A 485 3.10 -10.26 -9.36
C GLY A 485 1.70 -10.80 -9.64
N THR A 486 1.62 -11.99 -10.22
CA THR A 486 0.37 -12.67 -10.63
C THR A 486 0.06 -13.92 -9.80
N THR A 487 0.93 -14.26 -8.84
CA THR A 487 0.91 -15.58 -8.18
C THR A 487 0.20 -15.57 -6.85
N LEU A 488 -1.13 -15.53 -6.87
CA LEU A 488 -1.94 -15.93 -5.72
C LEU A 488 -1.56 -17.31 -5.15
N PHE A 489 -0.96 -18.17 -5.98
CA PHE A 489 -0.62 -19.55 -5.65
C PHE A 489 0.79 -19.89 -6.13
N ALA A 490 1.47 -20.74 -5.36
CA ALA A 490 2.93 -20.86 -5.27
C ALA A 490 3.69 -21.27 -6.56
N VAL A 491 3.01 -21.55 -7.68
CA VAL A 491 3.63 -21.98 -8.95
C VAL A 491 2.76 -21.52 -10.14
N GLU A 492 3.37 -20.93 -11.16
CA GLU A 492 2.74 -20.72 -12.48
C GLU A 492 3.21 -21.79 -13.45
N ALA A 493 2.32 -22.17 -14.36
CA ALA A 493 2.69 -23.04 -15.46
C ALA A 493 1.72 -22.84 -16.64
N ASP A 494 2.19 -23.20 -17.82
CA ASP A 494 1.39 -23.11 -19.04
C ASP A 494 0.75 -24.46 -19.40
N ALA A 495 -0.39 -24.44 -20.07
CA ALA A 495 -0.90 -25.56 -20.84
C ALA A 495 -1.13 -25.11 -22.29
N PRO A 496 -0.49 -25.75 -23.29
CA PRO A 496 0.32 -26.96 -23.16
C PRO A 496 1.77 -26.70 -22.69
N GLY A 497 2.36 -27.65 -21.95
CA GLY A 497 3.82 -27.77 -21.77
C GLY A 497 4.36 -27.54 -20.35
N GLY A 498 3.54 -27.04 -19.44
CA GLY A 498 3.90 -26.79 -18.05
C GLY A 498 3.91 -28.05 -17.18
N SER A 499 4.43 -27.90 -15.97
CA SER A 499 4.45 -28.98 -14.98
C SER A 499 4.32 -28.47 -13.55
N ALA A 500 3.84 -29.32 -12.65
CA ALA A 500 3.86 -29.06 -11.21
C ALA A 500 4.01 -30.36 -10.42
N ASN A 501 4.56 -30.25 -9.20
CA ASN A 501 4.71 -31.39 -8.31
C ASN A 501 3.42 -31.64 -7.54
N ARG A 502 3.20 -32.90 -7.13
CA ARG A 502 2.15 -33.22 -6.15
C ARG A 502 2.32 -32.42 -4.86
N GLY A 503 1.20 -31.99 -4.28
CA GLY A 503 1.16 -31.14 -3.09
C GLY A 503 1.26 -29.64 -3.38
N GLN A 504 1.33 -29.23 -4.64
CA GLN A 504 1.35 -27.82 -5.04
C GLN A 504 -0.01 -27.37 -5.59
N SER A 505 -0.34 -26.10 -5.36
CA SER A 505 -1.37 -25.39 -6.12
C SER A 505 -0.71 -24.60 -7.25
N VAL A 506 -1.16 -24.82 -8.48
CA VAL A 506 -0.63 -24.18 -9.69
C VAL A 506 -1.66 -23.26 -10.32
N LEU A 507 -1.29 -22.01 -10.59
CA LEU A 507 -2.06 -21.14 -11.49
C LEU A 507 -1.71 -21.53 -12.92
N LEU A 508 -2.65 -22.18 -13.60
CA LEU A 508 -2.46 -22.72 -14.93
C LEU A 508 -2.94 -21.72 -15.98
N THR A 509 -2.03 -21.23 -16.83
CA THR A 509 -2.38 -20.42 -18.01
C THR A 509 -2.57 -21.35 -19.20
N ILE A 510 -3.81 -21.50 -19.65
CA ILE A 510 -4.23 -22.46 -20.67
C ILE A 510 -4.45 -21.72 -21.99
N THR A 511 -3.60 -21.99 -22.97
CA THR A 511 -3.78 -21.51 -24.34
C THR A 511 -4.65 -22.48 -25.12
N LEU A 512 -5.88 -22.08 -25.44
CA LEU A 512 -6.84 -22.89 -26.18
C LEU A 512 -6.36 -23.09 -27.63
N PRO A 513 -6.53 -24.30 -28.20
CA PRO A 513 -6.25 -24.54 -29.61
C PRO A 513 -7.23 -23.77 -30.49
N SER A 514 -6.77 -23.33 -31.67
CA SER A 514 -7.57 -22.51 -32.60
C SER A 514 -8.73 -23.25 -33.29
N SER A 515 -8.88 -24.55 -33.04
CA SER A 515 -9.96 -25.40 -33.56
C SER A 515 -10.58 -26.21 -32.41
N PRO A 516 -11.90 -26.08 -32.13
CA PRO A 516 -12.85 -25.17 -32.79
C PRO A 516 -12.51 -23.68 -32.54
N PRO A 517 -13.04 -22.72 -33.33
CA PRO A 517 -12.71 -21.29 -33.16
C PRO A 517 -12.91 -20.83 -31.71
N ASN A 518 -11.93 -20.11 -31.16
CA ASN A 518 -11.95 -19.67 -29.76
C ASN A 518 -13.22 -18.88 -29.44
N PRO A 519 -13.85 -19.09 -28.26
CA PRO A 519 -15.07 -18.37 -27.90
C PRO A 519 -14.79 -16.87 -27.76
N PRO A 520 -15.82 -16.01 -27.83
CA PRO A 520 -15.66 -14.59 -27.55
C PRO A 520 -15.03 -14.37 -26.17
N ALA A 521 -14.14 -13.38 -26.03
CA ALA A 521 -13.55 -13.09 -24.73
C ALA A 521 -14.62 -12.77 -23.67
N GLY A 522 -14.55 -13.46 -22.53
CA GLY A 522 -15.54 -13.42 -21.45
C GLY A 522 -16.61 -14.52 -21.51
N ALA A 523 -16.51 -15.49 -22.42
CA ALA A 523 -17.44 -16.62 -22.48
C ALA A 523 -17.43 -17.42 -21.16
N PRO A 524 -18.61 -17.76 -20.59
CA PRO A 524 -18.68 -18.43 -19.30
C PRO A 524 -18.11 -19.85 -19.38
N ILE A 525 -17.13 -20.12 -18.53
CA ILE A 525 -16.49 -21.43 -18.42
C ILE A 525 -17.24 -22.23 -17.35
N SER A 526 -17.61 -23.47 -17.67
CA SER A 526 -18.30 -24.36 -16.73
C SER A 526 -17.33 -25.15 -15.86
N SER A 527 -16.18 -25.57 -16.41
CA SER A 527 -15.16 -26.28 -15.65
C SER A 527 -13.81 -26.27 -16.36
N VAL A 528 -12.74 -26.34 -15.57
CA VAL A 528 -11.38 -26.66 -16.01
C VAL A 528 -10.88 -27.86 -15.23
N THR A 529 -10.26 -28.82 -15.92
CA THR A 529 -9.66 -30.00 -15.28
C THR A 529 -8.27 -30.30 -15.78
N VAL A 530 -7.39 -30.78 -14.90
CA VAL A 530 -6.08 -31.36 -15.22
C VAL A 530 -6.10 -32.83 -14.82
N GLY A 531 -6.14 -33.75 -15.79
CA GLY A 531 -6.43 -35.16 -15.51
C GLY A 531 -7.81 -35.30 -14.86
N SER A 532 -7.88 -35.87 -13.65
CA SER A 532 -9.12 -35.92 -12.85
C SER A 532 -9.24 -34.82 -11.79
N ILE A 533 -8.31 -33.86 -11.76
CA ILE A 533 -8.32 -32.73 -10.83
C ILE A 533 -9.26 -31.65 -11.37
N SER A 534 -10.26 -31.25 -10.59
CA SER A 534 -11.06 -30.06 -10.87
C SER A 534 -10.34 -28.82 -10.38
N CYS A 535 -10.20 -27.83 -11.25
CA CYS A 535 -9.58 -26.55 -10.95
C CYS A 535 -10.64 -25.52 -10.52
N SER A 536 -10.26 -24.56 -9.69
CA SER A 536 -11.08 -23.43 -9.21
C SER A 536 -10.63 -22.11 -9.83
N ASP A 537 -11.29 -21.01 -9.42
CA ASP A 537 -10.89 -19.63 -9.75
C ASP A 537 -10.64 -19.43 -11.25
N ILE A 538 -11.55 -20.00 -12.03
CA ILE A 538 -11.44 -20.07 -13.48
C ILE A 538 -11.79 -18.71 -14.06
N SER A 539 -10.88 -18.12 -14.83
CA SER A 539 -11.07 -16.86 -15.53
C SER A 539 -10.68 -16.98 -17.01
N TYR A 540 -11.37 -16.23 -17.86
CA TYR A 540 -11.04 -16.14 -19.28
C TYR A 540 -10.30 -14.81 -19.50
N THR A 541 -8.96 -14.85 -19.52
CA THR A 541 -8.12 -13.64 -19.43
C THR A 541 -8.07 -12.86 -20.74
N THR A 542 -7.87 -13.53 -21.86
CA THR A 542 -7.91 -12.96 -23.22
C THR A 542 -8.47 -13.98 -24.21
N GLN A 543 -8.85 -13.58 -25.42
CA GLN A 543 -9.39 -14.51 -26.42
C GLN A 543 -8.41 -15.65 -26.72
N GLY A 544 -8.80 -16.88 -26.35
CA GLY A 544 -7.97 -18.07 -26.48
C GLY A 544 -7.12 -18.40 -25.27
N THR A 545 -7.22 -17.65 -24.17
CA THR A 545 -6.43 -17.90 -22.95
C THR A 545 -7.34 -17.96 -21.73
N VAL A 546 -7.21 -19.04 -20.97
CA VAL A 546 -7.95 -19.30 -19.72
C VAL A 546 -6.96 -19.45 -18.59
N GLN A 547 -7.24 -18.86 -17.44
CA GLN A 547 -6.54 -19.17 -16.20
C GLN A 547 -7.42 -20.00 -15.29
N ALA A 548 -6.81 -20.94 -14.58
CA ALA A 548 -7.49 -21.72 -13.55
C ALA A 548 -6.50 -22.11 -12.46
N LEU A 549 -6.97 -22.15 -11.22
CA LEU A 549 -6.20 -22.65 -10.10
C LEU A 549 -6.39 -24.16 -9.97
N CYS A 550 -5.32 -24.93 -10.11
CA CYS A 550 -5.37 -26.38 -9.95
C CYS A 550 -4.57 -26.78 -8.70
N ALA A 551 -5.28 -27.19 -7.64
CA ALA A 551 -4.65 -27.79 -6.46
C ALA A 551 -4.34 -29.26 -6.74
N ILE A 552 -3.06 -29.63 -6.83
CA ILE A 552 -2.62 -31.02 -7.06
C ILE A 552 -2.43 -31.69 -5.71
N PRO A 553 -3.31 -32.63 -5.29
CA PRO A 553 -3.18 -33.27 -3.99
C PRO A 553 -1.85 -34.03 -3.89
N ALA A 554 -1.22 -34.00 -2.70
CA ALA A 554 -0.04 -34.83 -2.44
C ALA A 554 -0.32 -36.34 -2.67
N SER A 555 -1.58 -36.75 -2.49
CA SER A 555 -2.09 -38.11 -2.70
C SER A 555 -2.52 -38.42 -4.14
N TYR A 556 -2.40 -37.49 -5.08
CA TYR A 556 -2.80 -37.71 -6.47
C TYR A 556 -1.88 -38.77 -7.11
N THR A 557 -2.42 -39.88 -7.58
CA THR A 557 -1.60 -41.02 -8.03
C THR A 557 -1.17 -40.96 -9.51
N PRO A 558 -1.91 -40.34 -10.44
CA PRO A 558 -1.43 -40.19 -11.82
C PRO A 558 -0.23 -39.23 -11.89
N THR A 559 0.86 -39.70 -12.49
CA THR A 559 2.07 -38.90 -12.80
C THR A 559 2.32 -38.86 -14.30
N GLY A 560 3.17 -37.93 -14.74
CA GLY A 560 3.44 -37.70 -16.15
C GLY A 560 2.36 -36.85 -16.84
N ALA A 561 2.30 -36.93 -18.17
CA ALA A 561 1.44 -36.09 -18.99
C ALA A 561 -0.05 -36.33 -18.71
N GLN A 562 -0.76 -35.25 -18.38
CA GLN A 562 -2.20 -35.18 -18.13
C GLN A 562 -2.87 -34.33 -19.20
N ASN A 563 -4.13 -34.67 -19.50
CA ASN A 563 -4.96 -33.83 -20.36
C ASN A 563 -5.44 -32.61 -19.58
N VAL A 564 -5.44 -31.46 -20.24
CA VAL A 564 -6.11 -30.25 -19.74
C VAL A 564 -7.39 -30.06 -20.52
N VAL A 565 -8.52 -29.97 -19.83
CA VAL A 565 -9.83 -29.81 -20.46
C VAL A 565 -10.48 -28.53 -19.96
N VAL A 566 -10.87 -27.67 -20.89
CA VAL A 566 -11.64 -26.45 -20.62
C VAL A 566 -13.02 -26.62 -21.25
N THR A 567 -14.06 -26.56 -20.44
CA THR A 567 -15.45 -26.73 -20.89
C THR A 567 -16.20 -25.41 -20.74
N PHE A 568 -16.83 -24.94 -21.81
CA PHE A 568 -17.68 -23.75 -21.78
C PHE A 568 -19.15 -24.12 -21.51
N GLN A 569 -19.92 -23.19 -20.93
CA GLN A 569 -21.36 -23.42 -20.72
C GLN A 569 -22.09 -23.60 -22.07
N SER A 570 -23.09 -24.49 -22.08
CA SER A 570 -23.87 -24.82 -23.29
C SER A 570 -24.49 -23.58 -23.94
N PRO A 571 -24.40 -23.39 -25.27
CA PRO A 571 -23.98 -24.37 -26.30
C PRO A 571 -22.47 -24.41 -26.61
N GLY A 572 -21.59 -23.97 -25.70
CA GLY A 572 -20.15 -23.86 -25.93
C GLY A 572 -19.39 -25.19 -26.11
N PRO A 573 -18.26 -25.19 -26.84
CA PRO A 573 -17.42 -26.37 -27.04
C PRO A 573 -16.56 -26.71 -25.81
N ALA A 574 -16.02 -27.92 -25.79
CA ALA A 574 -14.94 -28.31 -24.88
C ALA A 574 -13.61 -28.34 -25.63
N TYR A 575 -12.57 -27.78 -25.04
CA TYR A 575 -11.21 -27.78 -25.55
C TYR A 575 -10.38 -28.78 -24.77
N THR A 576 -9.77 -29.75 -25.45
CA THR A 576 -8.90 -30.75 -24.82
C THR A 576 -7.48 -30.60 -25.34
N LEU A 577 -6.55 -30.29 -24.43
CA LEU A 577 -5.11 -30.31 -24.68
C LEU A 577 -4.58 -31.67 -24.22
N THR A 578 -4.43 -32.59 -25.17
CA THR A 578 -3.91 -33.94 -24.88
C THR A 578 -2.47 -33.86 -24.38
N GLY A 579 -2.21 -34.39 -23.18
CA GLY A 579 -0.89 -34.28 -22.55
C GLY A 579 -0.44 -32.83 -22.28
N GLY A 580 -1.39 -31.89 -22.16
CA GLY A 580 -1.11 -30.47 -22.02
C GLY A 580 -0.39 -30.07 -20.73
N PHE A 581 -0.33 -30.94 -19.71
CA PHE A 581 0.29 -30.60 -18.42
C PHE A 581 0.95 -31.81 -17.76
N THR A 582 2.15 -31.65 -17.20
CA THR A 582 2.88 -32.76 -16.56
C THR A 582 2.77 -32.69 -15.03
N ILE A 583 2.34 -33.78 -14.39
CA ILE A 583 2.34 -33.89 -12.92
C ILE A 583 3.52 -34.75 -12.46
N ASN A 584 4.39 -34.16 -11.63
CA ASN A 584 5.63 -34.77 -11.11
C ASN A 584 5.44 -35.41 -9.73
#